data_AF-A0A7S4MAR2-F1
#
_entry.id   AF-A0A7S4MAR2-F1
#
_cell.length_a   1.000
_cell.length_b   1.000
_cell.length_c   1.000
_cell.angle_alpha   90.00
_cell.angle_beta   90.00
_cell.angle_gamma   90.00
#
_symmetry.space_group_name_H-M   'P 1'
#
loop_
_entity.id
_entity.type
_entity.pdbx_description
1 polymer ?
#
loop_
_entity_poly.entity_id
_entity_poly.type
_entity_poly.pdbx_seq_one_letter_code
_entity_poly.pdbx_strand_id
1 'polypeptide(L)'
;VMWNSFFNRVTQTVAPAVQTPTDQFKECWRHIKSFYIAKKQDLELEGIPQSLNKMIQILLEEEDRLCSNNPTPLPGPCLDLFLREGVLQFLCSVCVRDTPPGMRKLTMAAISNLLRSAQYIPLLPHQSVQVPLSKLIRVCADMKQAQGGQSADFDEEYLALLET
;
A
#
# COMPACT_ATOMS: atom_id res chain seq x y z
N VAL A 1 -37.42 47.56 -14.33
CA VAL A 1 -36.10 48.18 -14.03
C VAL A 1 -36.26 48.78 -12.64
N MET A 2 -35.68 48.32 -11.53
CA MET A 2 -34.31 47.89 -11.28
C MET A 2 -34.27 47.33 -9.83
N TRP A 3 -34.24 46.01 -9.63
CA TRP A 3 -33.98 45.37 -8.32
C TRP A 3 -32.92 44.26 -8.48
N ASN A 4 -31.87 44.52 -9.25
CA ASN A 4 -30.77 43.56 -9.50
C ASN A 4 -29.40 44.07 -9.02
N SER A 5 -29.36 44.89 -7.96
CA SER A 5 -28.09 45.49 -7.49
C SER A 5 -27.73 45.19 -6.04
N PHE A 6 -28.19 44.07 -5.45
CA PHE A 6 -27.84 43.72 -4.06
C PHE A 6 -27.23 42.33 -3.81
N PHE A 7 -26.98 41.51 -4.84
CA PHE A 7 -26.33 40.19 -4.65
C PHE A 7 -25.09 39.94 -5.52
N ASN A 8 -24.37 40.99 -5.92
CA ASN A 8 -23.04 40.84 -6.52
C ASN A 8 -21.95 41.37 -5.58
N ARG A 9 -21.68 40.59 -4.53
CA ARG A 9 -20.36 40.54 -3.86
C ARG A 9 -20.30 39.35 -2.91
N VAL A 10 -20.28 38.14 -3.46
CA VAL A 10 -19.60 37.03 -2.79
C VAL A 10 -18.23 36.95 -3.43
N THR A 11 -17.24 37.40 -2.66
CA THR A 11 -15.82 37.25 -2.96
C THR A 11 -15.54 35.79 -3.32
N GLN A 12 -14.95 35.53 -4.49
CA GLN A 12 -14.27 34.27 -4.75
C GLN A 12 -13.09 34.17 -3.79
N THR A 13 -13.34 33.68 -2.58
CA THR A 13 -12.30 33.06 -1.77
C THR A 13 -11.91 31.79 -2.52
N VAL A 14 -10.83 31.88 -3.32
CA VAL A 14 -10.17 30.71 -3.88
C VAL A 14 -9.72 29.87 -2.67
N ALA A 15 -10.49 28.83 -2.35
CA ALA A 15 -10.08 27.84 -1.39
C ALA A 15 -8.71 27.30 -1.84
N PRO A 16 -7.72 27.15 -0.94
CA PRO A 16 -6.46 26.51 -1.30
C PRO A 16 -6.80 25.18 -1.97
N ALA A 17 -6.24 24.89 -3.14
CA ALA A 17 -6.56 23.68 -3.91
C ALA A 17 -6.29 22.46 -3.02
N VAL A 18 -7.35 21.91 -2.40
CA VAL A 18 -7.26 20.75 -1.53
C VAL A 18 -6.94 19.57 -2.43
N GLN A 19 -5.72 19.05 -2.36
CA GLN A 19 -5.32 17.88 -3.14
C GLN A 19 -6.22 16.70 -2.78
N THR A 20 -6.81 16.07 -3.80
CA THR A 20 -7.67 14.91 -3.58
C THR A 20 -6.84 13.72 -3.06
N PRO A 21 -7.46 12.75 -2.34
CA PRO A 21 -6.74 11.54 -1.92
C PRO A 21 -6.06 10.81 -3.08
N THR A 22 -6.70 10.79 -4.25
CA THR A 22 -6.15 10.21 -5.46
C THR A 22 -4.92 10.98 -5.96
N ASP A 23 -4.90 12.30 -5.86
CA ASP A 23 -3.72 13.09 -6.24
C ASP A 23 -2.55 12.86 -5.28
N GLN A 24 -2.83 12.78 -3.97
CA GLN A 24 -1.82 12.44 -2.96
C GLN A 24 -1.25 11.04 -3.18
N PHE A 25 -2.09 10.07 -3.55
CA PHE A 25 -1.65 8.72 -3.89
C PHE A 25 -0.73 8.73 -5.12
N LYS A 26 -1.12 9.44 -6.19
CA LYS A 26 -0.29 9.59 -7.41
C LYS A 26 1.06 10.22 -7.09
N GLU A 27 1.08 11.22 -6.22
CA GLU A 27 2.29 11.90 -5.77
C GLU A 27 3.25 10.93 -5.07
N CYS A 28 2.76 10.22 -4.05
CA CYS A 28 3.53 9.23 -3.32
C CYS A 28 4.05 8.13 -4.25
N TRP A 29 3.20 7.65 -5.16
CA TRP A 29 3.60 6.61 -6.11
C TRP A 29 4.68 7.10 -7.09
N ARG A 30 4.53 8.31 -7.61
CA ARG A 30 5.53 8.91 -8.51
C ARG A 30 6.85 9.14 -7.77
N HIS A 31 6.80 9.55 -6.51
CA HIS A 31 7.99 9.69 -5.68
C HIS A 31 8.76 8.38 -5.55
N ILE A 32 8.08 7.29 -5.22
CA ILE A 32 8.67 5.94 -5.17
C ILE A 32 9.25 5.55 -6.54
N LYS A 33 8.51 5.74 -7.64
CA LYS A 33 9.02 5.44 -8.99
C LYS A 33 10.29 6.24 -9.31
N SER A 34 10.30 7.54 -9.02
CA SER A 34 11.44 8.42 -9.26
C SER A 34 12.67 8.00 -8.48
N PHE A 35 12.51 7.57 -7.22
CA PHE A 35 13.59 7.02 -6.40
C PHE A 35 14.28 5.83 -7.08
N TYR A 36 13.50 4.89 -7.59
CA TYR A 36 14.03 3.71 -8.28
C TYR A 36 14.63 4.03 -9.66
N ILE A 37 14.00 4.94 -10.42
CA ILE A 37 14.53 5.41 -11.70
C ILE A 37 15.89 6.10 -11.51
N ALA A 38 16.01 6.92 -10.45
CA ALA A 38 17.26 7.60 -10.09
C ALA A 38 18.29 6.68 -9.41
N LYS A 39 17.98 5.38 -9.22
CA LYS A 39 18.85 4.37 -8.60
C LYS A 39 19.40 4.80 -7.23
N LYS A 40 18.58 5.52 -6.46
CA LYS A 40 18.94 5.94 -5.11
C LYS A 40 18.97 4.73 -4.16
N GLN A 41 19.73 4.84 -3.07
CA GLN A 41 19.95 3.71 -2.14
C GLN A 41 19.43 3.96 -0.72
N ASP A 42 19.38 5.20 -0.26
CA ASP A 42 18.95 5.50 1.11
C ASP A 42 17.43 5.67 1.17
N LEU A 43 16.75 4.67 1.73
CA LEU A 43 15.28 4.65 1.84
C LEU A 43 14.75 5.72 2.81
N GLU A 44 15.45 5.95 3.93
CA GLU A 44 15.01 6.85 4.99
C GLU A 44 15.22 8.31 4.60
N LEU A 45 16.41 8.62 4.06
CA LEU A 45 16.75 9.96 3.59
C LEU A 45 15.79 10.43 2.48
N GLU A 46 15.38 9.52 1.62
CA GLU A 46 14.48 9.79 0.50
C GLU A 46 13.00 9.69 0.87
N GLY A 47 12.66 9.44 2.12
CA GLY A 47 11.26 9.47 2.56
C GLY A 47 10.38 8.36 1.95
N ILE A 48 10.98 7.22 1.57
CA ILE A 48 10.27 6.09 0.95
C ILE A 48 9.30 5.41 1.92
N PRO A 49 9.67 5.13 3.18
CA PRO A 49 8.73 4.59 4.16
C PRO A 49 7.48 5.46 4.33
N GLN A 50 7.65 6.77 4.39
CA GLN A 50 6.59 7.76 4.58
C GLN A 50 5.64 7.78 3.38
N SER A 51 6.19 7.77 2.18
CA SER A 51 5.42 7.74 0.93
C SER A 51 4.61 6.44 0.82
N LEU A 52 5.22 5.30 1.12
CA LEU A 52 4.55 4.00 1.08
C LEU A 52 3.45 3.91 2.16
N ASN A 53 3.76 4.30 3.40
CA ASN A 53 2.77 4.30 4.48
C ASN A 53 1.59 5.22 4.16
N LYS A 54 1.84 6.38 3.56
CA LYS A 54 0.77 7.30 3.16
C LYS A 54 -0.12 6.69 2.08
N MET A 55 0.44 5.97 1.10
CA MET A 55 -0.36 5.22 0.12
C MET A 55 -1.24 4.18 0.78
N ILE A 56 -0.72 3.40 1.74
CA ILE A 56 -1.52 2.41 2.48
C ILE A 56 -2.63 3.09 3.29
N GLN A 57 -2.33 4.18 4.00
CA GLN A 57 -3.33 4.94 4.75
C GLN A 57 -4.45 5.47 3.84
N ILE A 58 -4.12 6.02 2.67
CA ILE A 58 -5.13 6.50 1.71
C ILE A 58 -6.08 5.37 1.29
N LEU A 59 -5.55 4.17 1.05
CA LEU A 59 -6.39 3.01 0.68
C LEU A 59 -7.33 2.59 1.81
N LEU A 60 -6.84 2.57 3.06
CA LEU A 60 -7.65 2.21 4.23
C LEU A 60 -8.71 3.28 4.55
N GLU A 61 -8.37 4.56 4.41
CA GLU A 61 -9.33 5.65 4.54
C GLU A 61 -10.39 5.62 3.43
N GLU A 62 -10.03 5.24 2.21
CA GLU A 62 -10.99 5.07 1.11
C GLU A 62 -11.96 3.92 1.40
N GLU A 63 -11.46 2.79 1.88
CA GLU A 63 -12.29 1.65 2.32
C GLU A 63 -13.29 2.06 3.39
N ASP A 64 -12.83 2.71 4.46
CA ASP A 64 -13.69 3.16 5.57
C ASP A 64 -14.82 4.08 5.10
N ARG A 65 -14.49 5.04 4.21
CA ARG A 65 -15.47 5.95 3.61
C ARG A 65 -16.49 5.24 2.74
N LEU A 66 -16.08 4.24 1.95
CA LEU A 66 -16.98 3.49 1.07
C LEU A 66 -17.88 2.54 1.85
N CYS A 67 -17.35 1.89 2.89
CA CYS A 67 -18.13 0.98 3.74
C CYS A 67 -19.17 1.72 4.58
N SER A 68 -18.85 2.92 5.07
CA SER A 68 -19.74 3.72 5.91
C SER A 68 -20.93 4.33 5.16
N ASN A 69 -20.76 4.66 3.87
CA ASN A 69 -21.76 5.45 3.13
C ASN A 69 -22.72 4.63 2.26
N ASN A 70 -22.27 3.48 1.74
CA ASN A 70 -23.08 2.43 1.11
C ASN A 70 -22.08 1.36 0.59
N PRO A 71 -22.03 0.14 1.15
CA PRO A 71 -21.06 -0.86 0.73
C PRO A 71 -21.28 -1.21 -0.74
N THR A 72 -20.43 -0.65 -1.60
CA THR A 72 -20.40 -0.96 -3.03
C THR A 72 -19.34 -2.04 -3.26
N PRO A 73 -19.63 -3.05 -4.11
CA PRO A 73 -18.67 -4.12 -4.40
C PRO A 73 -17.52 -3.67 -5.32
N LEU A 74 -17.47 -2.39 -5.68
CA LEU A 74 -16.54 -1.83 -6.65
C LEU A 74 -15.33 -1.22 -5.93
N PRO A 75 -14.11 -1.35 -6.50
CA PRO A 75 -12.95 -0.67 -5.95
C PRO A 75 -13.13 0.85 -6.03
N GLY A 76 -12.73 1.56 -4.97
CA GLY A 76 -12.63 3.01 -4.99
C GLY A 76 -11.53 3.52 -5.94
N PRO A 77 -11.49 4.83 -6.24
CA PRO A 77 -10.56 5.40 -7.21
C PRO A 77 -9.07 5.22 -6.85
N CYS A 78 -8.71 5.19 -5.56
CA CYS A 78 -7.33 4.97 -5.14
C CYS A 78 -6.95 3.50 -5.25
N LEU A 79 -7.85 2.59 -4.87
CA LEU A 79 -7.65 1.16 -5.05
C LEU A 79 -7.58 0.76 -6.53
N ASP A 80 -8.47 1.28 -7.37
CA ASP A 80 -8.42 1.07 -8.82
C ASP A 80 -7.06 1.51 -9.38
N LEU A 81 -6.57 2.68 -8.95
CA LEU A 81 -5.25 3.17 -9.34
C LEU A 81 -4.11 2.26 -8.84
N PHE A 82 -4.16 1.80 -7.59
CA PHE A 82 -3.18 0.88 -7.01
C PHE A 82 -3.09 -0.42 -7.83
N LEU A 83 -4.24 -0.99 -8.20
CA LEU A 83 -4.35 -2.21 -8.98
C LEU A 83 -3.86 -2.00 -10.43
N ARG A 84 -4.27 -0.90 -11.06
CA ARG A 84 -3.92 -0.57 -12.46
C ARG A 84 -2.43 -0.27 -12.63
N GLU A 85 -1.82 0.43 -11.69
CA GLU A 85 -0.38 0.75 -11.72
C GLU A 85 0.51 -0.44 -11.33
N GLY A 86 -0.07 -1.57 -10.90
CA GLY A 86 0.69 -2.75 -10.51
C GLY A 86 1.61 -2.51 -9.30
N VAL A 87 1.19 -1.64 -8.38
CA VAL A 87 2.02 -1.21 -7.23
C VAL A 87 2.48 -2.42 -6.42
N LEU A 88 1.57 -3.35 -6.12
CA LEU A 88 1.92 -4.56 -5.36
C LEU A 88 2.94 -5.43 -6.10
N GLN A 89 2.77 -5.61 -7.41
CA GLN A 89 3.71 -6.38 -8.23
C GLN A 89 5.11 -5.75 -8.21
N PHE A 90 5.18 -4.42 -8.32
CA PHE A 90 6.44 -3.69 -8.21
C PHE A 90 7.09 -3.89 -6.84
N LEU A 91 6.32 -3.69 -5.75
CA LEU A 91 6.78 -3.87 -4.37
C LEU A 91 7.32 -5.28 -4.13
N CYS A 92 6.58 -6.32 -4.54
CA CYS A 92 7.06 -7.71 -4.45
C CYS A 92 8.38 -7.91 -5.21
N SER A 93 8.53 -7.29 -6.39
CA SER A 93 9.74 -7.42 -7.20
C SER A 93 10.98 -6.82 -6.51
N VAL A 94 10.86 -5.64 -5.91
CA VAL A 94 11.97 -4.99 -5.19
C VAL A 94 12.24 -5.64 -3.83
N CYS A 95 11.20 -6.17 -3.17
CA CYS A 95 11.29 -6.93 -1.92
C CYS A 95 12.13 -8.20 -2.05
N VAL A 96 11.92 -8.98 -3.12
CA VAL A 96 12.69 -10.21 -3.37
C VAL A 96 14.19 -9.91 -3.50
N ARG A 97 14.52 -8.85 -4.26
CA ARG A 97 15.91 -8.40 -4.45
C ARG A 97 16.51 -7.71 -3.23
N ASP A 98 15.68 -7.29 -2.27
CA ASP A 98 16.06 -6.41 -1.16
C ASP A 98 16.95 -5.25 -1.62
N THR A 99 16.55 -4.63 -2.74
CA THR A 99 17.32 -3.55 -3.35
C THR A 99 16.43 -2.30 -3.44
N PRO A 100 16.83 -1.19 -2.79
CA PRO A 100 18.01 -1.07 -1.91
C PRO A 100 17.84 -1.84 -0.58
N PRO A 101 18.94 -2.08 0.16
CA PRO A 101 18.90 -2.83 1.41
C PRO A 101 17.85 -2.29 2.38
N GLY A 102 17.04 -3.18 2.95
CA GLY A 102 15.93 -2.83 3.84
C GLY A 102 14.57 -2.74 3.16
N MET A 103 14.53 -2.74 1.82
CA MET A 103 13.28 -2.72 1.06
C MET A 103 12.42 -3.96 1.34
N ARG A 104 13.03 -5.12 1.60
CA ARG A 104 12.31 -6.34 1.97
C ARG A 104 11.51 -6.14 3.25
N LYS A 105 12.15 -5.63 4.31
CA LYS A 105 11.50 -5.37 5.60
C LYS A 105 10.38 -4.37 5.44
N LEU A 106 10.65 -3.25 4.75
CA LEU A 106 9.68 -2.19 4.51
C LEU A 106 8.46 -2.70 3.72
N THR A 107 8.70 -3.44 2.65
CA THR A 107 7.63 -3.97 1.80
C THR A 107 6.79 -5.00 2.54
N MET A 108 7.41 -5.95 3.23
CA MET A 108 6.70 -6.97 4.00
C MET A 108 5.84 -6.34 5.10
N ALA A 109 6.35 -5.32 5.78
CA ALA A 109 5.59 -4.57 6.78
C ALA A 109 4.38 -3.85 6.15
N ALA A 110 4.57 -3.16 5.02
CA ALA A 110 3.49 -2.44 4.34
C ALA A 110 2.40 -3.38 3.81
N ILE A 111 2.78 -4.49 3.17
CA ILE A 111 1.84 -5.50 2.68
C ILE A 111 1.09 -6.15 3.85
N SER A 112 1.81 -6.52 4.92
CA SER A 112 1.19 -7.11 6.10
C SER A 112 0.20 -6.15 6.77
N ASN A 113 0.54 -4.85 6.83
CA ASN A 113 -0.33 -3.82 7.36
C ASN A 113 -1.59 -3.66 6.51
N LEU A 114 -1.44 -3.60 5.18
CA LEU A 114 -2.56 -3.51 4.25
C LEU A 114 -3.49 -4.73 4.40
N LEU A 115 -2.96 -5.95 4.38
CA LEU A 115 -3.77 -7.17 4.48
C LEU A 115 -4.44 -7.34 5.84
N ARG A 116 -3.80 -6.87 6.93
CA ARG A 116 -4.37 -6.93 8.28
C ARG A 116 -5.47 -5.90 8.49
N SER A 117 -5.30 -4.71 7.92
CA SER A 117 -6.18 -3.57 8.16
C SER A 117 -7.33 -3.50 7.16
N ALA A 118 -7.16 -4.04 5.95
CA ALA A 118 -8.22 -4.15 4.96
C ALA A 118 -9.22 -5.23 5.37
N GLN A 119 -10.40 -4.82 5.82
CA GLN A 119 -11.46 -5.71 6.31
C GLN A 119 -12.51 -6.03 5.24
N TYR A 120 -12.76 -5.09 4.34
CA TYR A 120 -13.85 -5.07 3.37
C TYR A 120 -13.35 -4.92 1.94
N ILE A 121 -12.10 -4.51 1.71
CA ILE A 121 -11.53 -4.48 0.37
C ILE A 121 -11.42 -5.92 -0.16
N PRO A 122 -12.03 -6.25 -1.32
CA PRO A 122 -11.81 -7.53 -1.98
C PRO A 122 -10.42 -7.55 -2.67
N LEU A 123 -9.33 -7.39 -1.90
CA LEU A 123 -7.96 -7.43 -2.42
C LEU A 123 -7.65 -8.81 -2.99
N LEU A 124 -8.05 -9.86 -2.27
CA LEU A 124 -7.68 -11.22 -2.60
C LEU A 124 -8.28 -11.77 -3.89
N PRO A 125 -9.52 -11.54 -4.32
CA PRO A 125 -9.99 -12.08 -5.61
C PRO A 125 -9.33 -11.43 -6.84
N HIS A 126 -8.65 -10.29 -6.71
CA HIS A 126 -8.06 -9.61 -7.86
C HIS A 126 -6.73 -10.25 -8.30
N GLN A 127 -6.59 -10.59 -9.59
CA GLN A 127 -5.36 -11.22 -10.12
C GLN A 127 -4.10 -10.37 -9.88
N SER A 128 -4.21 -9.04 -9.97
CA SER A 128 -3.12 -8.09 -9.66
C SER A 128 -2.64 -8.14 -8.19
N VAL A 129 -3.35 -8.88 -7.33
CA VAL A 129 -2.97 -9.12 -5.93
C VAL A 129 -2.56 -10.56 -5.71
N GLN A 130 -3.37 -11.54 -6.14
CA GLN A 130 -3.07 -12.96 -5.94
C GLN A 130 -1.74 -13.37 -6.56
N VAL A 131 -1.54 -13.05 -7.84
CA VAL A 131 -0.35 -13.48 -8.58
C VAL A 131 0.94 -12.98 -7.93
N PRO A 132 1.12 -11.69 -7.61
CA PRO A 132 2.34 -11.23 -6.96
C PRO A 132 2.51 -11.74 -5.52
N LEU A 133 1.42 -11.93 -4.75
CA LEU A 133 1.52 -12.49 -3.40
C LEU A 133 1.89 -13.97 -3.41
N SER A 134 1.24 -14.80 -4.23
CA SER A 134 1.57 -16.22 -4.35
C SER A 134 3.01 -16.42 -4.81
N LYS A 135 3.50 -15.60 -5.75
CA LYS A 135 4.91 -15.60 -6.17
C LYS A 135 5.83 -15.23 -5.02
N LEU A 136 5.50 -14.19 -4.26
CA LEU A 136 6.30 -13.75 -3.11
C LEU A 136 6.37 -14.85 -2.04
N ILE A 137 5.24 -15.47 -1.68
CA ILE A 137 5.17 -16.56 -0.69
C ILE A 137 6.07 -17.73 -1.12
N ARG A 138 6.01 -18.13 -2.39
CA ARG A 138 6.86 -19.21 -2.92
C ARG A 138 8.35 -18.87 -2.80
N VAL A 139 8.74 -17.66 -3.20
CA VAL A 139 10.13 -17.22 -3.08
C VAL A 139 10.59 -17.19 -1.61
N CYS A 140 9.74 -16.73 -0.69
CA CYS A 140 10.07 -16.74 0.74
C CYS A 140 10.23 -18.17 1.29
N ALA A 141 9.41 -19.12 0.84
CA ALA A 141 9.54 -20.53 1.21
C ALA A 141 10.86 -21.13 0.69
N ASP A 142 11.19 -20.87 -0.58
CA ASP A 142 12.44 -21.34 -1.20
C ASP A 142 13.68 -20.75 -0.49
N MET A 143 13.62 -19.47 -0.09
CA MET A 143 14.68 -18.83 0.70
C MET A 143 14.85 -19.47 2.09
N LYS A 144 13.76 -19.84 2.75
CA LYS A 144 13.80 -20.53 4.05
C LYS A 144 14.44 -21.91 3.92
N GLN A 145 14.14 -22.64 2.85
CA GLN A 145 14.75 -23.95 2.57
C GLN A 145 16.23 -23.84 2.23
N ALA A 146 16.64 -22.83 1.47
CA ALA A 146 18.06 -22.57 1.16
C ALA A 146 18.88 -22.18 2.41
N GLN A 147 18.25 -21.62 3.43
CA GLN A 147 18.86 -21.33 4.73
C GLN A 147 18.75 -22.50 5.73
N GLY A 148 17.97 -23.54 5.40
CA GLY A 148 17.64 -24.70 6.25
C GLY A 148 18.64 -25.86 6.22
N GLY A 149 19.94 -25.58 6.08
CA GLY A 149 21.02 -26.53 6.42
C GLY A 149 21.33 -26.61 7.92
N GLN A 150 20.66 -25.80 8.75
CA GLN A 150 20.64 -25.91 10.21
C GLN A 150 19.19 -25.72 10.67
N SER A 151 18.48 -26.83 10.81
CA SER A 151 17.17 -26.89 11.47
C SER A 151 17.38 -26.68 12.97
N ALA A 152 17.19 -25.45 13.43
CA ALA A 152 16.84 -25.19 14.82
C ALA A 152 15.45 -25.79 15.05
N ASP A 153 15.44 -26.95 15.69
CA ASP A 153 14.60 -27.29 16.84
C ASP A 153 13.52 -26.23 17.17
N PHE A 154 12.32 -26.40 16.62
CA PHE A 154 11.15 -25.56 16.95
C PHE A 154 9.87 -26.38 17.13
N ASP A 155 9.98 -27.71 17.19
CA ASP A 155 8.80 -28.57 17.28
C ASP A 155 8.50 -29.03 18.71
N GLU A 156 9.46 -29.00 19.65
CA GLU A 156 9.24 -29.53 21.01
C GLU A 156 8.61 -28.51 21.98
N GLU A 157 8.94 -27.21 21.86
CA GLU A 157 8.37 -26.16 22.73
C GLU A 157 6.91 -25.81 22.38
N TYR A 158 6.52 -25.95 21.11
CA TYR A 158 5.15 -25.68 20.65
C TYR A 158 4.17 -26.81 20.98
N LEU A 159 4.65 -28.06 21.04
CA LEU A 159 3.83 -29.21 21.44
C LEU A 159 3.57 -29.22 22.95
N ALA A 160 4.54 -28.77 23.76
CA ALA A 160 4.38 -28.68 25.22
C ALA A 160 3.31 -27.65 25.65
N LEU A 161 3.10 -26.59 24.87
CA LEU A 161 2.09 -25.56 25.14
C LEU A 161 0.66 -25.99 24.81
N LEU A 162 0.47 -27.10 24.09
CA LEU A 162 -0.85 -27.63 23.75
C LEU A 162 -1.34 -28.72 24.72
N GLU A 163 -0.50 -29.15 25.66
CA GLU A 163 -0.84 -30.19 26.64
C GLU A 163 -1.10 -29.67 28.07
N THR A 164 -1.17 -28.36 28.28
CA THR A 164 -1.54 -27.72 29.57
C THR A 164 -2.82 -26.91 29.47
#